data_AF-A0A2N3EJJ9-F1
#
_entry.id   AF-A0A2N3EJJ9-F1
#
_cell.length_a   1.000
_cell.length_b   1.000
_cell.length_c   1.000
_cell.angle_alpha   90.00
_cell.angle_beta   90.00
_cell.angle_gamma   90.00
#
_symmetry.space_group_name_H-M   'P 1'
#
loop_
_entity.id
_entity.type
_entity.pdbx_description
1 polymer ?
#
loop_
_entity_poly.entity_id
_entity_poly.type
_entity_poly.pdbx_seq_one_letter_code
_entity_poly.pdbx_strand_id
1 'polypeptide(L)' 'MSAKISISLTDEYARLIGDAVESGDYASSSEVVRDALREWKTKRLFGQLWDEGLNSGRADPAETIDDIKAAARKRGR' A
#
# COMPACT_ATOMS: atom_id res chain seq x y z
N MET A 1 11.68 -9.88 -12.89
CA MET A 1 11.10 -10.95 -13.72
C MET A 1 9.62 -10.68 -13.90
N SER A 2 9.05 -10.92 -15.08
CA SER A 2 7.61 -10.79 -15.35
C SER A 2 7.00 -12.19 -15.50
N ALA A 3 5.88 -12.45 -14.82
CA ALA A 3 5.11 -13.69 -14.95
C ALA A 3 3.78 -13.38 -15.65
N LYS A 4 3.36 -14.24 -16.59
CA LYS A 4 2.07 -14.11 -17.29
C LYS A 4 1.02 -14.90 -16.53
N ILE A 5 -0.08 -14.25 -16.16
CA ILE A 5 -1.21 -14.85 -15.44
C ILE A 5 -2.47 -14.62 -16.28
N SER A 6 -3.30 -15.63 -16.43
CA SER A 6 -4.64 -15.50 -17.02
C SER A 6 -5.65 -15.32 -15.89
N ILE A 7 -6.44 -14.25 -15.95
CA ILE A 7 -7.47 -13.92 -14.96
C ILE A 7 -8.78 -13.62 -15.69
N SER A 8 -9.90 -13.96 -15.07
CA SER A 8 -11.22 -13.54 -15.55
C SER A 8 -11.65 -12.30 -14.80
N LEU A 9 -12.13 -11.30 -15.53
CA LEU A 9 -12.70 -10.06 -14.99
C LEU A 9 -14.16 -9.94 -15.44
N THR A 10 -14.94 -9.18 -14.69
CA THR A 10 -16.28 -8.80 -15.14
C THR A 10 -16.18 -7.88 -16.37
N ASP A 11 -17.23 -7.84 -17.20
CA ASP A 11 -17.28 -6.97 -18.37
C ASP A 11 -17.06 -5.49 -18.01
N GLU A 12 -17.55 -5.08 -16.83
CA GLU A 12 -17.35 -3.73 -16.29
C GLU A 12 -15.86 -3.41 -16.09
N TYR A 13 -15.12 -4.29 -15.41
CA TYR A 13 -13.69 -4.05 -15.18
C TYR A 13 -12.86 -4.21 -16.46
N ALA A 14 -13.27 -5.08 -17.38
CA ALA A 14 -12.62 -5.19 -18.69
C ALA A 14 -12.75 -3.88 -19.49
N ARG A 15 -13.94 -3.25 -19.49
CA ARG A 15 -14.15 -1.93 -20.11
C ARG A 15 -13.32 -0.85 -19.44
N LEU A 16 -13.34 -0.78 -18.10
CA LEU A 16 -12.56 0.20 -17.35
C LEU A 16 -11.06 0.13 -17.70
N ILE A 17 -10.50 -1.08 -17.82
CA ILE A 17 -9.11 -1.28 -18.22
C ILE A 17 -8.89 -0.88 -19.69
N GLY A 18 -9.87 -1.16 -20.57
CA GLY A 18 -9.84 -0.74 -21.97
C GLY A 18 -9.81 0.78 -22.11
N ASP A 19 -10.75 1.47 -21.47
CA ASP A 19 -10.88 2.93 -21.49
C ASP A 19 -9.60 3.62 -21.02
N ALA A 20 -8.97 3.09 -19.96
CA ALA A 20 -7.72 3.62 -19.40
C ALA A 20 -6.51 3.46 -20.35
N VAL A 21 -6.56 2.48 -21.26
CA VAL A 21 -5.53 2.30 -22.29
C VAL A 21 -5.86 3.14 -23.52
N GLU A 22 -7.13 3.19 -23.93
CA GLU A 22 -7.59 3.98 -25.08
C GLU A 22 -7.42 5.49 -24.86
N SER A 23 -7.61 5.97 -23.62
CA SER A 23 -7.37 7.37 -23.25
C SER A 23 -5.88 7.75 -23.30
N GLY A 24 -4.99 6.76 -23.26
CA GLY A 24 -3.54 6.96 -23.14
C GLY A 24 -3.05 7.17 -21.71
N ASP A 25 -3.91 7.03 -20.69
CA ASP A 25 -3.50 7.12 -19.28
C ASP A 25 -2.53 5.99 -18.90
N TYR A 26 -2.66 4.83 -19.55
CA TYR A 26 -1.78 3.68 -19.39
C TYR A 26 -1.35 3.10 -20.73
N ALA A 27 -0.09 2.63 -20.83
CA ALA A 27 0.44 2.07 -22.07
C ALA A 27 -0.04 0.63 -22.33
N SER A 28 -0.59 -0.05 -21.31
CA SER A 28 -1.11 -1.42 -21.46
C SER A 28 -2.03 -1.82 -20.30
N SER A 29 -2.90 -2.80 -20.54
CA SER A 29 -3.73 -3.42 -19.49
C SER A 29 -2.91 -4.01 -18.35
N SER A 30 -1.72 -4.55 -18.66
CA SER A 30 -0.81 -5.07 -17.63
C SER A 30 -0.26 -3.97 -16.70
N GLU A 31 -0.19 -2.73 -17.18
CA GLU A 31 0.23 -1.59 -16.37
C GLU A 31 -0.87 -1.17 -15.41
N VAL A 32 -2.11 -1.04 -15.89
CA VAL A 32 -3.30 -0.78 -15.07
C VAL A 32 -3.40 -1.77 -13.93
N VAL A 33 -3.28 -3.07 -14.23
CA VAL A 33 -3.36 -4.14 -13.22
C VAL A 33 -2.21 -4.05 -12.21
N ARG A 34 -0.98 -3.79 -12.66
CA ARG A 34 0.16 -3.63 -11.74
C ARG A 34 -0.02 -2.45 -10.80
N ASP A 35 -0.64 -1.37 -11.27
CA ASP A 35 -0.86 -0.18 -10.48
C ASP A 35 -1.95 -0.38 -9.44
N ALA A 36 -3.09 -0.95 -9.84
CA ALA A 36 -4.14 -1.37 -8.93
C ALA A 36 -3.63 -2.33 -7.84
N LEU A 37 -2.76 -3.29 -8.21
CA LEU A 37 -2.14 -4.22 -7.25
C LEU A 37 -1.18 -3.52 -6.28
N ARG A 38 -0.44 -2.49 -6.72
CA ARG A 38 0.38 -1.67 -5.82
C ARG A 38 -0.48 -0.95 -4.80
N GLU A 39 -1.54 -0.29 -5.24
CA GLU A 39 -2.45 0.42 -4.35
C GLU A 39 -3.10 -0.55 -3.35
N TRP A 40 -3.59 -1.70 -3.83
CA TRP A 40 -4.14 -2.75 -2.98
C TRP A 40 -3.13 -3.24 -1.93
N LYS A 41 -1.87 -3.48 -2.32
CA LYS A 41 -0.81 -3.87 -1.40
C LYS A 41 -0.56 -2.80 -0.34
N THR A 42 -0.51 -1.52 -0.72
CA THR A 42 -0.31 -0.40 0.21
C THR A 42 -1.45 -0.30 1.21
N LYS A 43 -2.70 -0.44 0.76
CA LYS A 43 -3.89 -0.46 1.66
C LYS A 43 -3.79 -1.58 2.70
N ARG A 44 -3.35 -2.77 2.29
CA ARG A 44 -3.16 -3.90 3.23
C ARG A 44 -2.01 -3.66 4.20
N LEU A 45 -0.89 -3.10 3.73
CA LEU A 45 0.22 -2.75 4.62
C LEU A 45 -0.22 -1.74 5.68
N PHE A 46 -1.03 -0.74 5.31
CA PHE A 46 -1.57 0.21 6.27
C PHE A 46 -2.43 -0.47 7.35
N GLY A 47 -3.33 -1.37 6.93
CA GLY A 47 -4.11 -2.17 7.88
C GLY A 47 -3.24 -3.02 8.82
N GLN A 48 -2.20 -3.65 8.29
CA GLN A 48 -1.26 -4.44 9.09
C GLN A 48 -0.53 -3.59 10.14
N LEU A 49 -0.02 -2.41 9.76
CA LEU A 49 0.66 -1.50 10.67
C LEU A 49 -0.29 -0.92 11.73
N TRP A 50 -1.56 -0.70 11.36
CA TRP A 50 -2.59 -0.29 12.30
C TRP A 50 -2.86 -1.37 13.35
N ASP A 51 -3.04 -2.62 12.90
CA ASP A 51 -3.26 -3.76 13.79
C ASP A 51 -2.04 -3.99 14.70
N GLU A 52 -0.83 -3.86 14.16
CA GLU A 52 0.42 -3.91 14.94
C GLU A 52 0.42 -2.82 16.03
N GLY A 53 0.06 -1.59 15.68
CA GLY A 53 -0.05 -0.47 16.62
C GLY A 53 -1.05 -0.75 17.75
N LEU A 54 -2.25 -1.24 17.42
CA LEU A 54 -3.26 -1.61 18.42
C LEU A 54 -2.79 -2.73 19.37
N ASN A 55 -2.01 -3.67 18.84
CA ASN A 55 -1.50 -4.81 19.60
C ASN A 55 -0.16 -4.51 20.32
N SER A 56 0.44 -3.33 20.10
CA SER A 56 1.71 -2.94 20.72
C SER A 56 1.60 -2.52 22.19
N GLY A 57 0.38 -2.42 22.73
CA GLY A 57 0.10 -1.99 24.09
C GLY A 57 -0.45 -0.56 24.15
N ARG A 58 -0.67 -0.06 25.36
CA ARG A 58 -1.16 1.31 25.56
C ARG A 58 0.01 2.28 25.47
N ALA A 59 -0.17 3.36 24.71
CA ALA A 59 0.74 4.49 24.73
C ALA A 59 0.79 5.10 26.14
N ASP A 60 1.99 5.45 26.61
CA ASP A 60 2.18 6.17 27.87
C ASP A 60 1.76 7.64 27.67
N PRO A 61 0.71 8.14 28.35
CA PRO A 61 0.25 9.51 28.19
C PRO A 61 1.24 10.55 28.74
N ALA A 62 2.23 10.15 29.54
CA ALA A 62 3.26 11.04 30.06
C ALA A 62 4.50 11.15 29.14
N GLU A 63 4.68 10.21 28.20
CA GLU A 63 5.83 10.23 27.28
C GLU A 63 5.69 11.38 26.29
N THR A 64 6.67 12.30 26.30
CA THR A 64 6.67 13.45 25.40
C THR A 64 7.47 13.16 24.13
N ILE A 65 7.26 13.99 23.10
CA ILE A 65 8.08 13.91 21.87
C ILE A 65 9.58 14.15 22.14
N ASP A 66 9.93 14.90 23.19
CA ASP A 66 11.32 15.16 23.55
C ASP A 66 11.97 13.93 24.18
N ASP A 67 11.23 13.18 25.00
CA ASP A 67 11.66 11.88 25.55
C ASP A 67 11.94 10.87 24.43
N ILE A 68 11.00 10.77 23.46
CA ILE A 68 11.14 9.89 22.29
C ILE A 68 12.39 10.25 21.47
N LYS A 69 12.63 11.53 21.21
CA LYS A 69 13.82 12.02 20.49
C LYS A 69 15.11 11.73 21.26
N ALA A 70 15.11 11.93 22.58
CA ALA A 70 16.26 11.63 23.43
C ALA A 70 16.60 10.13 23.39
N ALA A 71 15.60 9.25 23.49
CA ALA A 71 15.76 7.81 23.37
C ALA A 71 16.30 7.40 21.99
N ALA A 72 15.78 7.98 20.90
CA ALA A 72 16.25 7.70 19.54
C ALA A 72 17.73 8.05 19.33
N ARG A 73 18.18 9.22 19.82
CA ARG A 73 19.59 9.65 19.74
C ARG A 73 20.52 8.72 20.52
N LYS A 74 20.06 8.19 21.67
CA LYS A 74 20.83 7.24 22.48
C LYS A 74 20.99 5.88 21.79
N ARG A 75 19.99 5.43 21.01
CA ARG A 75 20.03 4.15 20.25
C ARG A 75 20.93 4.20 19.01
N GLY A 76 21.08 5.38 18.41
CA GLY A 76 21.89 5.58 17.21
C GLY A 76 23.38 5.83 17.47
N ARG A 77 23.83 5.78 18.73
CA ARG A 77 25.22 5.94 19.16
C ARG A 77 25.74 4.61 19.70
#